data_AF-A0A519W002-F1
#
_entry.id   AF-A0A519W002-F1
#
_cell.length_a   1.000
_cell.length_b   1.000
_cell.length_c   1.000
_cell.angle_alpha   90.00
_cell.angle_beta   90.00
_cell.angle_gamma   90.00
#
_symmetry.space_group_name_H-M   'P 1'
#
loop_
_entity.id
_entity.type
_entity.pdbx_description
1 polymer ?
#
loop_
_entity_poly.entity_id
_entity_poly.type
_entity_poly.pdbx_seq_one_letter_code
_entity_poly.pdbx_strand_id
1 'polypeptide(L)'
;IESNGKRMPVKLLQNLGGEASNYDENINNSIENLEYVFTSSLKKVISGYNPRIGFTEGNGEPGDNYLYDAINTLSDSYVVGRVNLDSMTKQGLDSLKMLIVAKPLKPFTEAQKYKINYFVMKGGHVLWSIDQVRMDLDSLRSGKSFMAGNNNLNLDDMLFEYGARVNYDIIADVNCAEIPIATGGPRGDIQMAPWLYYPVLLPDTSNNVVKNLDNIKAEFASTVDTIGSKNVSKRIILSTSPYNKVYTSPKMFNLQMVEEEPTQKEFTSAPKSVGVLLEGSFKSVFLNRSVPEGIREKFDLPTQSKPAKMIVLGDGDVFRNQVSADGSPFPLGFDRYTQQNFGNKALLLNIVDYFTNEDNLIALRNKEVTVRPLDKTL
;
A
#
# COMPACT_ATOMS: atom_id res chain seq x y z
N ILE A 1 28.95 -0.17 5.46
CA ILE A 1 29.52 1.08 4.90
C ILE A 1 29.81 2.03 6.05
N GLU A 2 30.95 2.72 6.04
CA GLU A 2 31.33 3.69 7.06
C GLU A 2 31.72 5.04 6.43
N SER A 3 31.26 6.15 7.00
CA SER A 3 31.73 7.51 6.67
C SER A 3 31.60 8.40 7.91
N ASN A 4 32.62 9.21 8.19
CA ASN A 4 32.67 10.13 9.33
C ASN A 4 32.28 9.49 10.68
N GLY A 5 32.73 8.25 10.93
CA GLY A 5 32.44 7.50 12.15
C GLY A 5 31.00 6.94 12.26
N LYS A 6 30.15 7.14 11.24
CA LYS A 6 28.82 6.53 11.14
C LYS A 6 28.92 5.22 10.36
N ARG A 7 28.41 4.14 10.95
CA ARG A 7 28.36 2.81 10.33
C ARG A 7 26.94 2.44 9.98
N MET A 8 26.74 1.90 8.78
CA MET A 8 25.47 1.32 8.33
C MET A 8 25.73 -0.09 7.77
N PRO A 9 25.07 -1.13 8.33
CA PRO A 9 25.07 -2.45 7.71
C PRO A 9 24.30 -2.40 6.38
N VAL A 10 24.79 -3.13 5.38
CA VAL A 10 24.15 -3.20 4.07
C VAL A 10 23.82 -4.65 3.77
N LYS A 11 22.53 -4.95 3.65
CA LYS A 11 22.05 -6.28 3.31
C LYS A 11 22.10 -6.45 1.78
N LEU A 12 23.06 -7.22 1.30
CA LEU A 12 23.26 -7.45 -0.14
C LEU A 12 22.34 -8.53 -0.70
N LEU A 13 22.05 -9.56 0.12
CA LEU A 13 21.07 -10.58 -0.23
C LEU A 13 19.68 -10.10 0.14
N GLN A 14 18.90 -9.74 -0.87
CA GLN A 14 17.53 -9.26 -0.73
C GLN A 14 16.58 -10.47 -0.76
N ASN A 15 16.13 -10.90 0.42
CA ASN A 15 15.06 -11.89 0.53
C ASN A 15 13.72 -11.15 0.36
N LEU A 16 13.37 -10.84 -0.89
CA LEU A 16 12.09 -10.21 -1.23
C LEU A 16 10.95 -11.23 -1.26
N GLY A 17 11.27 -12.53 -1.31
CA GLY A 17 10.34 -13.64 -1.08
C GLY A 17 10.55 -14.33 0.28
N GLY A 18 9.56 -15.12 0.69
CA GLY A 18 9.64 -16.08 1.79
C GLY A 18 10.36 -17.36 1.38
N GLU A 19 10.36 -18.37 2.25
CA GLU A 19 11.16 -19.60 2.13
C GLU A 19 10.96 -20.40 0.81
N ALA A 20 9.87 -20.14 0.08
CA ALA A 20 9.54 -20.76 -1.20
C ALA A 20 10.08 -20.04 -2.46
N SER A 21 10.88 -18.98 -2.31
CA SER A 21 11.51 -18.31 -3.46
C SER A 21 12.75 -19.08 -3.92
N ASN A 22 12.85 -19.38 -5.22
CA ASN A 22 13.99 -20.08 -5.79
C ASN A 22 15.26 -19.29 -5.46
N TYR A 23 16.25 -19.97 -4.86
CA TYR A 23 17.51 -19.33 -4.43
C TYR A 23 18.19 -18.55 -5.57
N ASP A 24 18.13 -19.07 -6.79
CA ASP A 24 18.67 -18.44 -8.00
C ASP A 24 17.95 -17.12 -8.36
N GLU A 25 16.64 -17.05 -8.15
CA GLU A 25 15.84 -15.85 -8.41
C GLU A 25 16.16 -14.74 -7.39
N ASN A 26 16.28 -15.10 -6.11
CA ASN A 26 16.73 -14.18 -5.07
C ASN A 26 18.14 -13.63 -5.34
N ILE A 27 19.04 -14.46 -5.87
CA ILE A 27 20.38 -14.02 -6.29
C ILE A 27 20.28 -13.05 -7.46
N ASN A 28 19.53 -13.38 -8.51
CA ASN A 28 19.39 -12.50 -9.67
C ASN A 28 18.79 -11.14 -9.27
N ASN A 29 17.72 -11.15 -8.47
CA ASN A 29 17.12 -9.93 -7.93
C ASN A 29 18.11 -9.15 -7.06
N SER A 30 18.95 -9.82 -6.27
CA SER A 30 19.98 -9.17 -5.47
C SER A 30 21.09 -8.55 -6.34
N ILE A 31 21.45 -9.19 -7.44
CA ILE A 31 22.43 -8.66 -8.41
C ILE A 31 21.87 -7.42 -9.11
N GLU A 32 20.63 -7.47 -9.59
CA GLU A 32 19.97 -6.32 -10.22
C GLU A 32 19.86 -5.12 -9.28
N ASN A 33 19.53 -5.36 -8.01
CA ASN A 33 19.37 -4.30 -7.01
C ASN A 33 20.70 -3.85 -6.36
N LEU A 34 21.83 -4.49 -6.66
CA LEU A 34 23.09 -4.28 -5.94
C LEU A 34 23.56 -2.82 -6.02
N GLU A 35 23.54 -2.24 -7.23
CA GLU A 35 23.96 -0.85 -7.49
C GLU A 35 23.08 0.15 -6.72
N TYR A 36 21.77 -0.10 -6.70
CA TYR A 36 20.81 0.68 -5.93
C TYR A 36 21.09 0.60 -4.42
N VAL A 37 21.24 -0.62 -3.89
CA VAL A 37 21.47 -0.88 -2.47
C VAL A 37 22.75 -0.19 -1.98
N PHE A 38 23.84 -0.25 -2.75
CA PHE A 38 25.08 0.45 -2.42
C PHE A 38 24.92 1.97 -2.47
N THR A 39 24.35 2.51 -3.54
CA THR A 39 24.25 3.96 -3.75
C THR A 39 23.33 4.61 -2.71
N SER A 40 22.18 3.99 -2.43
CA SER A 40 21.24 4.45 -1.40
C SER A 40 21.86 4.40 -0.01
N SER A 41 22.53 3.30 0.35
CA SER A 41 23.22 3.15 1.63
C SER A 41 24.35 4.17 1.80
N LEU A 42 25.16 4.39 0.76
CA LEU A 42 26.23 5.38 0.80
C LEU A 42 25.67 6.80 0.98
N LYS A 43 24.61 7.16 0.24
CA LYS A 43 23.96 8.47 0.37
C LYS A 43 23.41 8.69 1.78
N LYS A 44 22.80 7.67 2.40
CA LYS A 44 22.29 7.74 3.77
C LYS A 44 23.41 7.98 4.80
N VAL A 45 24.52 7.26 4.68
CA VAL A 45 25.66 7.43 5.59
C VAL A 45 26.31 8.81 5.42
N ILE A 46 26.45 9.29 4.18
CA ILE A 46 27.04 10.61 3.88
C ILE A 46 26.12 11.75 4.35
N SER A 47 24.82 11.69 4.04
CA SER A 47 23.87 12.75 4.39
C SER A 47 23.60 12.80 5.89
N GLY A 48 23.75 11.65 6.58
CA GLY A 48 23.37 11.52 7.98
C GLY A 48 21.87 11.71 8.24
N TYR A 49 21.05 11.70 7.18
CA TYR A 49 19.62 11.97 7.22
C TYR A 49 18.84 10.74 6.77
N ASN A 50 18.08 10.17 7.70
CA ASN A 50 17.10 9.12 7.41
C ASN A 50 15.72 9.78 7.35
N PRO A 51 15.02 9.72 6.19
CA PRO A 51 13.66 10.23 6.09
C PRO A 51 12.75 9.65 7.17
N ARG A 52 11.90 10.52 7.74
CA ARG A 52 10.91 10.12 8.75
C ARG A 52 9.58 9.75 8.09
N ILE A 53 9.05 8.59 8.45
CA ILE A 53 7.82 8.03 7.90
C ILE A 53 6.83 7.81 9.04
N GLY A 54 5.65 8.40 8.91
CA GLY A 54 4.59 8.30 9.91
C GLY A 54 3.46 7.39 9.45
N PHE A 55 3.19 6.30 10.16
CA PHE A 55 1.93 5.56 10.03
C PHE A 55 0.87 6.24 10.89
N THR A 56 -0.26 6.65 10.30
CA THR A 56 -1.32 7.30 11.09
C THR A 56 -1.96 6.34 12.09
N GLU A 57 -2.47 6.92 13.16
CA GLU A 57 -3.28 6.24 14.17
C GLU A 57 -4.33 7.20 14.74
N GLY A 58 -5.34 6.64 15.41
CA GLY A 58 -6.42 7.39 16.05
C GLY A 58 -7.76 7.28 15.32
N ASN A 59 -7.75 6.90 14.04
CA ASN A 59 -8.93 6.69 13.22
C ASN A 59 -9.27 5.20 13.04
N GLY A 60 -8.76 4.33 13.91
CA GLY A 60 -9.03 2.89 13.89
C GLY A 60 -8.15 2.09 12.94
N GLU A 61 -7.03 2.67 12.49
CA GLU A 61 -5.99 1.97 11.73
C GLU A 61 -5.49 0.70 12.47
N PRO A 62 -4.96 -0.30 11.76
CA PRO A 62 -4.49 -1.53 12.37
C PRO A 62 -3.37 -1.29 13.39
N GLY A 63 -3.48 -1.99 14.52
CA GLY A 63 -2.46 -1.98 15.57
C GLY A 63 -1.14 -2.62 15.13
N ASP A 64 -0.12 -2.51 15.98
CA ASP A 64 1.26 -2.88 15.61
C ASP A 64 1.44 -4.33 15.17
N ASN A 65 0.69 -5.29 15.73
CA ASN A 65 0.80 -6.69 15.30
C ASN A 65 0.44 -6.90 13.82
N TYR A 66 -0.45 -6.08 13.27
CA TYR A 66 -0.91 -6.18 11.87
C TYR A 66 -0.07 -5.35 10.90
N LEU A 67 0.76 -4.42 11.39
CA LEU A 67 1.68 -3.61 10.59
C LEU A 67 3.15 -3.87 10.97
N TYR A 68 3.41 -4.90 11.76
CA TYR A 68 4.70 -5.17 12.38
C TYR A 68 5.79 -5.31 11.32
N ASP A 69 5.55 -6.17 10.34
CA ASP A 69 6.56 -6.45 9.31
C ASP A 69 6.72 -5.26 8.35
N ALA A 70 5.65 -4.49 8.08
CA ALA A 70 5.71 -3.24 7.32
C ALA A 70 6.62 -2.21 8.01
N ILE A 71 6.38 -1.96 9.31
CA ILE A 71 7.15 -1.00 10.11
C ILE A 71 8.61 -1.45 10.26
N ASN A 72 8.84 -2.73 10.56
CA ASN A 72 10.20 -3.25 10.74
C ASN A 72 11.00 -3.23 9.43
N THR A 73 10.39 -3.66 8.33
CA THR A 73 11.04 -3.63 7.01
C THR A 73 11.47 -2.20 6.64
N LEU A 74 10.65 -1.20 6.93
CA LEU A 74 11.01 0.19 6.68
C LEU A 74 12.04 0.73 7.69
N SER A 75 12.03 0.25 8.94
CA SER A 75 12.93 0.70 10.00
C SER A 75 14.40 0.35 9.75
N ASP A 76 14.68 -0.63 8.89
CA ASP A 76 16.05 -0.94 8.43
C ASP A 76 16.72 0.26 7.74
N SER A 77 15.91 1.17 7.17
CA SER A 77 16.36 2.18 6.22
C SER A 77 15.83 3.59 6.49
N TYR A 78 14.85 3.73 7.37
CA TYR A 78 14.09 4.95 7.64
C TYR A 78 13.81 5.09 9.13
N VAL A 79 13.47 6.30 9.57
CA VAL A 79 12.94 6.51 10.93
C VAL A 79 11.43 6.39 10.86
N VAL A 80 10.89 5.27 11.34
CA VAL A 80 9.46 4.95 11.22
C VAL A 80 8.79 5.06 12.58
N GLY A 81 7.58 5.59 12.63
CA GLY A 81 6.81 5.66 13.86
C GLY A 81 5.32 5.90 13.62
N ARG A 82 4.55 5.82 14.71
CA ARG A 82 3.13 6.15 14.72
C ARG A 82 2.90 7.65 14.80
N VAL A 83 1.81 8.11 14.18
CA VAL A 83 1.42 9.53 14.11
C VAL A 83 -0.05 9.66 14.45
N ASN A 84 -0.33 10.07 15.68
CA ASN A 84 -1.66 10.52 16.06
C ASN A 84 -1.85 11.99 15.63
N LEU A 85 -2.72 12.21 14.64
CA LEU A 85 -2.98 13.54 14.09
C LEU A 85 -3.64 14.49 15.08
N ASP A 86 -4.35 14.03 16.11
CA ASP A 86 -4.98 14.91 17.10
C ASP A 86 -3.93 15.61 17.97
N SER A 87 -2.91 14.86 18.41
CA SER A 87 -1.82 15.39 19.25
C SER A 87 -0.62 15.93 18.46
N MET A 88 -0.54 15.66 17.15
CA MET A 88 0.62 16.06 16.36
C MET A 88 0.75 17.59 16.25
N THR A 89 1.95 18.10 16.55
CA THR A 89 2.29 19.53 16.45
C THR A 89 2.75 19.89 15.03
N LYS A 90 2.81 21.19 14.72
CA LYS A 90 3.36 21.66 13.45
C LYS A 90 4.81 21.21 13.26
N GLN A 91 5.63 21.30 14.30
CA GLN A 91 7.03 20.86 14.23
C GLN A 91 7.14 19.35 13.97
N GLY A 92 6.26 18.55 14.56
CA GLY A 92 6.20 17.12 14.31
C GLY A 92 5.92 16.81 12.83
N LEU A 93 4.88 17.43 12.25
CA LEU A 93 4.54 17.31 10.83
C LEU A 93 5.66 17.82 9.91
N ASP A 94 6.27 18.96 10.24
CA ASP A 94 7.37 19.55 9.46
C ASP A 94 8.62 18.63 9.43
N SER A 95 8.72 17.71 10.38
CA SER A 95 9.83 16.76 10.45
C SER A 95 9.60 15.46 9.68
N LEU A 96 8.36 15.17 9.28
CA LEU A 96 8.01 13.99 8.50
C LEU A 96 8.30 14.23 7.02
N LYS A 97 8.71 13.17 6.32
CA LYS A 97 8.81 13.19 4.86
C LYS A 97 7.60 12.53 4.19
N MET A 98 7.02 11.53 4.85
CA MET A 98 5.90 10.76 4.33
C MET A 98 4.90 10.39 5.43
N LEU A 99 3.61 10.41 5.10
CA LEU A 99 2.54 9.82 5.89
C LEU A 99 1.97 8.59 5.17
N ILE A 100 1.64 7.55 5.93
CA ILE A 100 0.98 6.34 5.47
C ILE A 100 -0.33 6.21 6.25
N VAL A 101 -1.44 6.30 5.54
CA VAL A 101 -2.80 6.08 6.06
C VAL A 101 -3.23 4.68 5.61
N ALA A 102 -3.19 3.73 6.55
CA ALA A 102 -3.47 2.31 6.27
C ALA A 102 -4.73 1.85 7.00
N LYS A 103 -5.76 1.47 6.24
CA LYS A 103 -7.04 0.92 6.70
C LYS A 103 -7.68 1.69 7.89
N PRO A 104 -7.88 3.00 7.81
CA PRO A 104 -8.66 3.71 8.82
C PRO A 104 -10.11 3.17 8.82
N LEU A 105 -10.73 3.12 10.00
CA LEU A 105 -12.09 2.58 10.20
C LEU A 105 -13.09 3.64 10.67
N LYS A 106 -12.61 4.84 11.04
CA LYS A 106 -13.41 5.94 11.57
C LYS A 106 -13.25 7.18 10.67
N PRO A 107 -14.27 8.05 10.60
CA PRO A 107 -14.18 9.31 9.87
C PRO A 107 -13.04 10.18 10.39
N PHE A 108 -12.33 10.83 9.46
CA PHE A 108 -11.36 11.87 9.79
C PHE A 108 -12.09 13.15 10.18
N THR A 109 -11.62 13.81 11.23
CA THR A 109 -12.13 15.13 11.62
C THR A 109 -11.59 16.21 10.67
N GLU A 110 -12.27 17.36 10.59
CA GLU A 110 -11.77 18.48 9.80
C GLU A 110 -10.41 18.99 10.31
N ALA A 111 -10.12 18.89 11.61
CA ALA A 111 -8.81 19.23 12.17
C ALA A 111 -7.71 18.27 11.71
N GLN A 112 -7.99 16.96 11.66
CA GLN A 112 -7.06 15.96 11.13
C GLN A 112 -6.80 16.17 9.64
N LYS A 113 -7.86 16.37 8.85
CA LYS A 113 -7.77 16.72 7.41
C LYS A 113 -6.97 18.01 7.21
N TYR A 114 -7.16 19.01 8.06
CA TYR A 114 -6.41 20.27 7.99
C TYR A 114 -4.90 20.05 8.18
N LYS A 115 -4.51 19.18 9.13
CA LYS A 115 -3.11 18.81 9.36
C LYS A 115 -2.50 18.00 8.20
N ILE A 116 -3.24 17.05 7.64
CA ILE A 116 -2.80 16.33 6.43
C ILE A 116 -2.64 17.30 5.26
N ASN A 117 -3.60 18.19 5.04
CA ASN A 117 -3.53 19.19 3.99
C ASN A 117 -2.33 20.13 4.19
N TYR A 118 -2.07 20.60 5.41
CA TYR A 118 -0.85 21.35 5.71
C TYR A 118 0.42 20.58 5.34
N PHE A 119 0.52 19.32 5.76
CA PHE A 119 1.65 18.46 5.47
C PHE A 119 1.88 18.32 3.95
N VAL A 120 0.82 18.07 3.18
CA VAL A 120 0.88 18.06 1.71
C VAL A 120 1.33 19.41 1.16
N MET A 121 0.76 20.52 1.64
CA MET A 121 1.11 21.86 1.17
C MET A 121 2.60 22.17 1.32
N LYS A 122 3.26 21.59 2.32
CA LYS A 122 4.70 21.72 2.56
C LYS A 122 5.58 20.81 1.70
N GLY A 123 4.99 19.98 0.84
CA GLY A 123 5.71 19.00 0.00
C GLY A 123 5.83 17.61 0.64
N GLY A 124 5.00 17.32 1.65
CA GLY A 124 4.91 15.99 2.25
C GLY A 124 4.23 14.99 1.32
N HIS A 125 4.70 13.75 1.33
CA HIS A 125 4.17 12.67 0.48
C HIS A 125 3.17 11.80 1.26
N VAL A 126 2.10 11.33 0.61
CA VAL A 126 1.05 10.55 1.30
C VAL A 126 0.73 9.26 0.57
N LEU A 127 0.77 8.14 1.28
CA LEU A 127 0.23 6.87 0.82
C LEU A 127 -1.11 6.61 1.50
N TRP A 128 -2.16 6.54 0.70
CA TRP A 128 -3.51 6.18 1.10
C TRP A 128 -3.76 4.72 0.72
N SER A 129 -4.11 3.90 1.69
CA SER A 129 -4.55 2.52 1.53
C SER A 129 -5.81 2.39 2.37
N ILE A 130 -6.97 2.51 1.73
CA ILE A 130 -8.25 2.71 2.43
C ILE A 130 -9.35 1.82 1.84
N ASP A 131 -10.30 1.42 2.69
CA ASP A 131 -11.49 0.70 2.26
C ASP A 131 -12.70 1.63 2.27
N GLN A 132 -13.35 1.81 1.12
CA GLN A 132 -14.63 2.52 1.06
C GLN A 132 -15.83 1.61 1.34
N VAL A 133 -15.64 0.29 1.32
CA VAL A 133 -16.68 -0.69 1.68
C VAL A 133 -16.19 -1.52 2.85
N ARG A 134 -16.97 -1.58 3.93
CA ARG A 134 -16.63 -2.36 5.11
C ARG A 134 -16.85 -3.83 4.83
N MET A 135 -15.77 -4.59 4.68
CA MET A 135 -15.81 -6.02 4.48
C MET A 135 -14.53 -6.68 5.03
N ASP A 136 -14.68 -7.82 5.66
CA ASP A 136 -13.58 -8.68 6.10
C ASP A 136 -14.03 -10.15 6.05
N LEU A 137 -13.08 -11.08 5.90
CA LEU A 137 -13.40 -12.51 5.79
C LEU A 137 -13.90 -13.09 7.12
N ASP A 138 -13.43 -12.57 8.26
CA ASP A 138 -13.83 -13.04 9.58
C ASP A 138 -15.35 -12.86 9.81
N SER A 139 -15.94 -11.83 9.22
CA SER A 139 -17.39 -11.58 9.20
C SER A 139 -18.19 -12.72 8.55
N LEU A 140 -17.59 -13.45 7.60
CA LEU A 140 -18.20 -14.59 6.90
C LEU A 140 -18.00 -15.92 7.62
N ARG A 141 -16.98 -16.04 8.49
CA ARG A 141 -16.64 -17.30 9.18
C ARG A 141 -17.70 -17.80 10.15
N SER A 142 -18.62 -16.93 10.57
CA SER A 142 -19.78 -17.30 11.38
C SER A 142 -20.84 -18.12 10.62
N GLY A 143 -20.65 -18.32 9.31
CA GLY A 143 -21.59 -19.02 8.42
C GLY A 143 -22.83 -18.18 8.07
N LYS A 144 -22.91 -16.94 8.55
CA LYS A 144 -24.00 -16.01 8.27
C LYS A 144 -23.63 -15.11 7.10
N SER A 145 -24.65 -14.70 6.34
CA SER A 145 -24.47 -13.63 5.36
C SER A 145 -24.15 -12.32 6.05
N PHE A 146 -23.25 -11.54 5.46
CA PHE A 146 -22.87 -10.21 5.92
C PHE A 146 -23.22 -9.17 4.87
N MET A 147 -23.77 -8.03 5.28
CA MET A 147 -24.07 -6.92 4.37
C MET A 147 -22.89 -5.95 4.36
N ALA A 148 -22.10 -6.01 3.29
CA ALA A 148 -21.03 -5.05 3.07
C ALA A 148 -21.66 -3.69 2.71
N GLY A 149 -21.34 -2.68 3.49
CA GLY A 149 -21.86 -1.33 3.35
C GLY A 149 -20.75 -0.30 3.29
N ASN A 150 -21.09 0.92 2.90
CA ASN A 150 -20.12 2.00 2.74
C ASN A 150 -19.48 2.36 4.09
N ASN A 151 -18.16 2.51 4.09
CA ASN A 151 -17.47 3.26 5.13
C ASN A 151 -17.76 4.75 4.95
N ASN A 152 -17.65 5.52 6.03
CA ASN A 152 -17.68 6.98 5.97
C ASN A 152 -16.38 7.50 6.58
N LEU A 153 -15.33 7.57 5.77
CA LEU A 153 -14.01 8.01 6.21
C LEU A 153 -13.88 9.55 6.20
N ASN A 154 -14.83 10.28 5.60
CA ASN A 154 -14.74 11.74 5.38
C ASN A 154 -13.46 12.15 4.62
N LEU A 155 -13.05 11.35 3.63
CA LEU A 155 -11.86 11.61 2.80
C LEU A 155 -12.19 11.89 1.33
N ASP A 156 -13.43 11.64 0.89
CA ASP A 156 -13.86 11.77 -0.50
C ASP A 156 -13.57 13.16 -1.08
N ASP A 157 -13.89 14.24 -0.34
CA ASP A 157 -13.67 15.62 -0.78
C ASP A 157 -12.18 15.95 -0.91
N MET A 158 -11.36 15.47 0.03
CA MET A 158 -9.91 15.67 0.03
C MET A 158 -9.24 14.93 -1.14
N LEU A 159 -9.55 13.65 -1.32
CA LEU A 159 -8.98 12.85 -2.41
C LEU A 159 -9.45 13.40 -3.76
N PHE A 160 -10.71 13.81 -3.87
CA PHE A 160 -11.25 14.39 -5.10
C PHE A 160 -10.49 15.65 -5.52
N GLU A 161 -10.24 16.58 -4.57
CA GLU A 161 -9.47 17.79 -4.84
C GLU A 161 -8.01 17.47 -5.21
N TYR A 162 -7.42 16.41 -4.64
CA TYR A 162 -6.08 15.95 -5.01
C TYR A 162 -6.02 15.22 -6.36
N GLY A 163 -7.15 14.75 -6.87
CA GLY A 163 -7.25 14.17 -8.21
C GLY A 163 -7.50 12.66 -8.24
N ALA A 164 -8.06 12.07 -7.18
CA ALA A 164 -8.44 10.66 -7.14
C ALA A 164 -9.79 10.44 -6.44
N ARG A 165 -10.44 9.31 -6.71
CA ARG A 165 -11.67 8.88 -6.04
C ARG A 165 -11.64 7.37 -5.82
N VAL A 166 -11.73 6.92 -4.58
CA VAL A 166 -12.00 5.51 -4.27
C VAL A 166 -13.51 5.31 -4.30
N ASN A 167 -13.99 4.36 -5.11
CA ASN A 167 -15.41 4.12 -5.29
C ASN A 167 -16.00 3.21 -4.19
N TYR A 168 -17.32 3.28 -4.04
CA TYR A 168 -18.07 2.44 -3.10
C TYR A 168 -18.47 1.12 -3.78
N ASP A 169 -17.47 0.34 -4.15
CA ASP A 169 -17.63 -0.94 -4.83
C ASP A 169 -16.63 -1.99 -4.31
N ILE A 170 -16.88 -3.25 -4.67
CA ILE A 170 -15.95 -4.36 -4.45
C ILE A 170 -15.71 -5.05 -5.79
N ILE A 171 -14.45 -5.29 -6.08
CA ILE A 171 -13.98 -6.00 -7.27
C ILE A 171 -14.02 -7.50 -7.01
N ALA A 172 -14.55 -8.25 -7.96
CA ALA A 172 -14.36 -9.68 -8.10
C ALA A 172 -13.49 -9.94 -9.34
N ASP A 173 -12.42 -10.69 -9.19
CA ASP A 173 -11.49 -11.03 -10.27
C ASP A 173 -11.25 -12.53 -10.30
N VAL A 174 -11.21 -13.13 -11.49
CA VAL A 174 -10.84 -14.54 -11.65
C VAL A 174 -9.38 -14.76 -11.25
N ASN A 175 -8.51 -13.76 -11.48
CA ASN A 175 -7.16 -13.77 -10.95
C ASN A 175 -7.18 -13.38 -9.47
N CYS A 176 -7.32 -14.38 -8.59
CA CYS A 176 -7.53 -14.17 -7.17
C CYS A 176 -6.69 -15.13 -6.30
N ALA A 177 -6.57 -14.78 -5.03
CA ALA A 177 -5.97 -15.62 -4.01
C ALA A 177 -6.99 -16.64 -3.46
N GLU A 178 -6.49 -17.75 -2.93
CA GLU A 178 -7.31 -18.77 -2.29
C GLU A 178 -7.53 -18.48 -0.80
N ILE A 179 -8.64 -18.98 -0.26
CA ILE A 179 -8.93 -18.95 1.18
C ILE A 179 -9.16 -20.37 1.71
N PRO A 180 -8.83 -20.63 2.99
CA PRO A 180 -9.13 -21.91 3.64
C PRO A 180 -10.62 -22.02 3.98
N ILE A 181 -11.24 -23.12 3.57
CA ILE A 181 -12.62 -23.49 3.89
C ILE A 181 -12.61 -24.81 4.68
N ALA A 182 -13.35 -24.86 5.79
CA ALA A 182 -13.52 -26.08 6.57
C ALA A 182 -14.66 -26.93 5.98
N THR A 183 -14.36 -28.14 5.51
CA THR A 183 -15.36 -29.05 4.92
C THR A 183 -15.85 -30.05 5.96
N GLY A 184 -17.16 -30.08 6.28
CA GLY A 184 -17.73 -31.03 7.24
C GLY A 184 -17.74 -30.59 8.72
N GLY A 185 -17.64 -29.28 9.00
CA GLY A 185 -17.79 -28.70 10.35
C GLY A 185 -16.45 -28.36 11.03
N PRO A 186 -16.45 -28.05 12.35
CA PRO A 186 -15.27 -27.51 13.06
C PRO A 186 -14.03 -28.42 13.15
N ARG A 187 -14.19 -29.72 12.83
CA ARG A 187 -13.10 -30.72 12.75
C ARG A 187 -12.90 -31.26 11.33
N GLY A 188 -13.49 -30.57 10.36
CA GLY A 188 -13.41 -30.89 8.94
C GLY A 188 -12.03 -30.66 8.34
N ASP A 189 -11.75 -31.32 7.23
CA ASP A 189 -10.54 -31.08 6.47
C ASP A 189 -10.57 -29.66 5.89
N ILE A 190 -9.42 -28.97 5.96
CA ILE A 190 -9.27 -27.64 5.37
C ILE A 190 -8.93 -27.80 3.90
N GLN A 191 -9.78 -27.25 3.04
CA GLN A 191 -9.54 -27.16 1.61
C GLN A 191 -9.34 -25.70 1.20
N MET A 192 -8.39 -25.46 0.30
CA MET A 192 -8.22 -24.14 -0.32
C MET A 192 -9.18 -23.98 -1.48
N ALA A 193 -9.78 -22.80 -1.59
CA ALA A 193 -10.68 -22.49 -2.69
C ALA A 193 -10.48 -21.03 -3.16
N PRO A 194 -10.57 -20.77 -4.47
CA PRO A 194 -10.39 -19.43 -5.02
C PRO A 194 -11.46 -18.49 -4.49
N TRP A 195 -11.05 -17.30 -4.03
CA TRP A 195 -11.97 -16.29 -3.55
C TRP A 195 -11.89 -15.05 -4.42
N LEU A 196 -12.85 -14.90 -5.34
CA LEU A 196 -12.84 -13.86 -6.37
C LEU A 196 -12.69 -12.44 -5.81
N TYR A 197 -13.09 -12.21 -4.56
CA TYR A 197 -13.00 -10.91 -3.90
C TYR A 197 -11.63 -10.63 -3.26
N TYR A 198 -10.65 -11.53 -3.38
CA TYR A 198 -9.24 -11.32 -3.05
C TYR A 198 -8.40 -11.22 -4.35
N PRO A 199 -8.57 -10.14 -5.14
CA PRO A 199 -7.92 -10.04 -6.43
C PRO A 199 -6.39 -9.97 -6.28
N VAL A 200 -5.70 -10.62 -7.21
CA VAL A 200 -4.24 -10.53 -7.37
C VAL A 200 -3.99 -9.46 -8.44
N LEU A 201 -3.59 -8.28 -8.01
CA LEU A 201 -3.45 -7.08 -8.83
C LEU A 201 -2.16 -7.13 -9.66
N LEU A 202 -2.27 -6.65 -10.90
CA LEU A 202 -1.21 -6.58 -11.87
C LEU A 202 -0.54 -5.20 -11.83
N PRO A 203 0.79 -5.14 -11.57
CA PRO A 203 1.59 -3.93 -11.70
C PRO A 203 1.66 -3.40 -13.14
N ASP A 204 1.46 -2.09 -13.33
CA ASP A 204 1.80 -1.44 -14.60
C ASP A 204 3.29 -1.12 -14.64
N THR A 205 4.08 -2.04 -15.19
CA THR A 205 5.55 -1.99 -15.23
C THR A 205 6.11 -0.84 -16.07
N SER A 206 5.27 -0.07 -16.80
CA SER A 206 5.67 1.21 -17.38
C SER A 206 5.97 2.28 -16.32
N ASN A 207 5.51 2.07 -15.08
CA ASN A 207 5.75 2.94 -13.95
C ASN A 207 6.90 2.44 -13.07
N ASN A 208 7.93 3.27 -12.94
CA ASN A 208 9.12 3.01 -12.12
C ASN A 208 8.86 2.62 -10.66
N VAL A 209 7.72 3.03 -10.08
CA VAL A 209 7.37 2.69 -8.69
C VAL A 209 6.95 1.23 -8.52
N VAL A 210 6.45 0.59 -9.59
CA VAL A 210 5.98 -0.80 -9.55
C VAL A 210 6.68 -1.71 -10.57
N LYS A 211 7.77 -1.23 -11.18
CA LYS A 211 8.59 -2.03 -12.08
C LYS A 211 9.25 -3.18 -11.30
N ASN A 212 9.33 -4.36 -11.92
CA ASN A 212 9.94 -5.58 -11.34
C ASN A 212 9.31 -6.02 -10.01
N LEU A 213 8.01 -5.76 -9.83
CA LEU A 213 7.24 -6.28 -8.71
C LEU A 213 6.48 -7.54 -9.12
N ASP A 214 6.46 -8.52 -8.22
CA ASP A 214 5.45 -9.58 -8.26
C ASP A 214 4.05 -8.99 -8.12
N ASN A 215 3.04 -9.79 -8.47
CA ASN A 215 1.66 -9.39 -8.33
C ASN A 215 1.31 -9.10 -6.86
N ILE A 216 0.38 -8.17 -6.66
CA ILE A 216 0.03 -7.63 -5.34
C ILE A 216 -1.29 -8.26 -4.91
N LYS A 217 -1.31 -8.94 -3.76
CA LYS A 217 -2.56 -9.44 -3.20
C LYS A 217 -3.34 -8.31 -2.56
N ALA A 218 -4.64 -8.28 -2.84
CA ALA A 218 -5.62 -7.40 -2.25
C ALA A 218 -6.77 -8.19 -1.61
N GLU A 219 -7.49 -7.57 -0.67
CA GLU A 219 -8.64 -8.14 0.03
C GLU A 219 -9.83 -7.17 -0.06
N PHE A 220 -10.89 -7.57 -0.77
CA PHE A 220 -12.10 -6.76 -0.99
C PHE A 220 -11.85 -5.38 -1.61
N ALA A 221 -10.88 -5.27 -2.52
CA ALA A 221 -10.49 -4.01 -3.15
C ALA A 221 -11.63 -3.30 -3.88
N SER A 222 -11.65 -1.97 -3.75
CA SER A 222 -12.47 -1.04 -4.51
C SER A 222 -11.72 -0.46 -5.72
N THR A 223 -12.46 0.02 -6.71
CA THR A 223 -11.88 0.74 -7.85
C THR A 223 -11.44 2.15 -7.46
N VAL A 224 -10.39 2.65 -8.11
CA VAL A 224 -9.86 4.00 -7.94
C VAL A 224 -9.87 4.75 -9.26
N ASP A 225 -10.67 5.81 -9.33
CA ASP A 225 -10.74 6.69 -10.50
C ASP A 225 -9.77 7.87 -10.37
N THR A 226 -9.30 8.35 -11.53
CA THR A 226 -8.56 9.60 -11.63
C THR A 226 -9.53 10.77 -11.84
N ILE A 227 -9.31 11.88 -11.13
CA ILE A 227 -10.12 13.10 -11.23
C ILE A 227 -9.28 14.21 -11.86
N GLY A 228 -9.85 14.97 -12.79
CA GLY A 228 -9.16 16.09 -13.42
C GLY A 228 -8.71 17.13 -12.39
N SER A 229 -7.39 17.37 -12.28
CA SER A 229 -6.81 18.41 -11.44
C SER A 229 -5.61 19.04 -12.14
N LYS A 230 -5.49 20.37 -12.06
CA LYS A 230 -4.40 21.13 -12.70
C LYS A 230 -3.09 20.84 -11.98
N ASN A 231 -1.98 20.81 -12.73
CA ASN A 231 -0.61 20.64 -12.20
C ASN A 231 -0.34 19.31 -11.48
N VAL A 232 -1.21 18.30 -11.63
CA VAL A 232 -1.03 16.96 -11.05
C VAL A 232 -1.08 15.92 -12.17
N SER A 233 0.02 15.22 -12.39
CA SER A 233 0.11 14.04 -13.25
C SER A 233 -0.52 12.83 -12.55
N LYS A 234 -1.17 11.95 -13.32
CA LYS A 234 -1.93 10.79 -12.83
C LYS A 234 -1.55 9.57 -13.63
N ARG A 235 -1.13 8.50 -12.93
CA ARG A 235 -0.74 7.24 -13.56
C ARG A 235 -1.34 6.08 -12.79
N ILE A 236 -1.98 5.15 -13.49
CA ILE A 236 -2.46 3.90 -12.90
C ILE A 236 -1.23 3.03 -12.66
N ILE A 237 -1.11 2.45 -11.46
CA ILE A 237 0.04 1.62 -11.07
C ILE A 237 -0.36 0.18 -10.73
N LEU A 238 -1.61 -0.04 -10.33
CA LEU A 238 -2.16 -1.38 -10.06
C LEU A 238 -3.53 -1.49 -10.71
N SER A 239 -3.75 -2.62 -11.38
CA SER A 239 -5.02 -2.92 -12.03
C SER A 239 -5.42 -4.39 -11.87
N THR A 240 -6.70 -4.65 -12.06
CA THR A 240 -7.24 -6.01 -12.13
C THR A 240 -6.80 -6.71 -13.43
N SER A 241 -7.07 -8.00 -13.52
CA SER A 241 -7.03 -8.69 -14.82
C SER A 241 -8.18 -8.20 -15.74
N PRO A 242 -8.16 -8.56 -17.04
CA PRO A 242 -9.31 -8.38 -17.94
C PRO A 242 -10.53 -9.26 -17.60
N TYR A 243 -10.39 -10.16 -16.61
CA TYR A 243 -11.42 -11.10 -16.17
C TYR A 243 -12.01 -10.70 -14.81
N ASN A 244 -12.51 -9.47 -14.73
CA ASN A 244 -13.07 -8.88 -13.52
C ASN A 244 -14.53 -8.42 -13.68
N LYS A 245 -15.21 -8.29 -12.53
CA LYS A 245 -16.55 -7.76 -12.36
C LYS A 245 -16.60 -6.85 -11.13
N VAL A 246 -17.35 -5.76 -11.20
CA VAL A 246 -17.47 -4.78 -10.11
C VAL A 246 -18.88 -4.85 -9.51
N TYR A 247 -18.95 -4.85 -8.18
CA TYR A 247 -20.21 -4.83 -7.44
C TYR A 247 -20.32 -3.56 -6.60
N THR A 248 -21.28 -2.70 -6.91
CA THR A 248 -21.55 -1.51 -6.10
C THR A 248 -22.17 -1.90 -4.76
N SER A 249 -21.76 -1.20 -3.70
CA SER A 249 -22.31 -1.37 -2.35
C SER A 249 -23.70 -0.71 -2.20
N PRO A 250 -24.61 -1.26 -1.36
CA PRO A 250 -24.41 -2.43 -0.51
C PRO A 250 -24.55 -3.75 -1.26
N LYS A 251 -23.75 -4.75 -0.87
CA LYS A 251 -23.84 -6.13 -1.38
C LYS A 251 -23.83 -7.11 -0.22
N MET A 252 -24.71 -8.11 -0.30
CA MET A 252 -24.71 -9.22 0.64
C MET A 252 -23.65 -10.23 0.23
N PHE A 253 -22.82 -10.64 1.18
CA PHE A 253 -21.78 -11.65 1.03
C PHE A 253 -22.09 -12.85 1.91
N ASN A 254 -21.71 -14.04 1.46
CA ASN A 254 -21.76 -15.27 2.24
C ASN A 254 -20.60 -16.17 1.79
N LEU A 255 -20.21 -17.14 2.62
CA LEU A 255 -19.09 -18.01 2.28
C LEU A 255 -19.43 -18.99 1.15
N GLN A 256 -20.72 -19.29 0.91
CA GLN A 256 -21.15 -20.13 -0.21
C GLN A 256 -20.83 -19.50 -1.58
N MET A 257 -20.53 -18.20 -1.65
CA MET A 257 -20.07 -17.55 -2.87
C MET A 257 -18.76 -18.16 -3.44
N VAL A 258 -18.04 -18.95 -2.66
CA VAL A 258 -16.86 -19.69 -3.14
C VAL A 258 -17.22 -20.75 -4.19
N GLU A 259 -18.47 -21.19 -4.22
CA GLU A 259 -19.02 -22.13 -5.20
C GLU A 259 -19.51 -21.43 -6.48
N GLU A 260 -19.48 -20.09 -6.53
CA GLU A 260 -19.86 -19.33 -7.73
C GLU A 260 -18.83 -19.53 -8.85
N GLU A 261 -19.19 -20.25 -9.90
CA GLU A 261 -18.35 -20.39 -11.09
C GLU A 261 -18.45 -19.11 -11.95
N PRO A 262 -17.35 -18.35 -12.13
CA PRO A 262 -17.38 -17.14 -12.95
C PRO A 262 -17.57 -17.51 -14.42
N THR A 263 -18.67 -17.04 -15.02
CA THR A 263 -18.88 -17.24 -16.46
C THR A 263 -18.06 -16.21 -17.25
N GLN A 264 -17.47 -16.64 -18.38
CA GLN A 264 -16.65 -15.76 -19.22
C GLN A 264 -17.38 -14.49 -19.66
N LYS A 265 -18.70 -14.59 -19.93
CA LYS A 265 -19.52 -13.45 -20.34
C LYS A 265 -19.67 -12.39 -19.24
N GLU A 266 -19.73 -12.80 -17.97
CA GLU A 266 -19.95 -11.87 -16.86
C GLU A 266 -18.67 -11.22 -16.35
N PHE A 267 -17.54 -11.90 -16.50
CA PHE A 267 -16.25 -11.45 -15.96
C PHE A 267 -15.35 -10.83 -17.02
N THR A 268 -15.71 -10.80 -18.31
CA THR A 268 -14.88 -10.10 -19.30
C THR A 268 -15.18 -8.60 -19.28
N SER A 269 -14.26 -7.79 -18.76
CA SER A 269 -14.37 -6.33 -18.76
C SER A 269 -13.01 -5.63 -18.86
N ALA A 270 -13.02 -4.33 -19.15
CA ALA A 270 -11.77 -3.57 -19.15
C ALA A 270 -11.11 -3.63 -17.76
N PRO A 271 -9.77 -3.79 -17.67
CA PRO A 271 -9.05 -3.74 -16.40
C PRO A 271 -9.44 -2.52 -15.57
N LYS A 272 -9.69 -2.73 -14.28
CA LYS A 272 -10.07 -1.69 -13.34
C LYS A 272 -8.84 -1.22 -12.58
N SER A 273 -8.71 0.08 -12.42
CA SER A 273 -7.66 0.65 -11.60
C SER A 273 -7.97 0.43 -10.12
N VAL A 274 -6.96 -0.02 -9.37
CA VAL A 274 -7.02 -0.19 -7.91
C VAL A 274 -5.96 0.67 -7.22
N GLY A 275 -4.91 1.06 -7.94
CA GLY A 275 -3.86 1.95 -7.44
C GLY A 275 -3.53 3.05 -8.44
N VAL A 276 -3.47 4.30 -7.95
CA VAL A 276 -3.12 5.48 -8.75
C VAL A 276 -1.98 6.26 -8.07
N LEU A 277 -0.95 6.62 -8.85
CA LEU A 277 0.11 7.56 -8.49
C LEU A 277 -0.25 8.97 -8.97
N LEU A 278 -0.18 9.94 -8.06
CA LEU A 278 -0.39 11.37 -8.26
C LEU A 278 0.91 12.13 -8.01
N GLU A 279 1.32 13.00 -8.92
CA GLU A 279 2.56 13.77 -8.76
C GLU A 279 2.44 15.20 -9.26
N GLY A 280 2.97 16.16 -8.49
CA GLY A 280 3.00 17.56 -8.88
C GLY A 280 2.65 18.50 -7.72
N SER A 281 1.98 19.61 -8.04
CA SER A 281 1.54 20.60 -7.06
C SER A 281 0.03 20.51 -6.84
N PHE A 282 -0.37 20.22 -5.61
CA PHE A 282 -1.75 20.00 -5.22
C PHE A 282 -2.40 21.30 -4.76
N LYS A 283 -3.67 21.53 -5.11
CA LYS A 283 -4.46 22.64 -4.57
C LYS A 283 -4.82 22.35 -3.11
N SER A 284 -4.81 23.39 -2.28
CA SER A 284 -5.22 23.22 -0.88
C SER A 284 -6.71 22.97 -0.76
N VAL A 285 -7.09 21.90 -0.08
CA VAL A 285 -8.50 21.53 0.23
C VAL A 285 -9.17 22.59 1.10
N PHE A 286 -8.37 23.28 1.93
CA PHE A 286 -8.82 24.32 2.84
C PHE A 286 -8.62 25.74 2.30
N LEU A 287 -8.35 25.89 1.00
CA LEU A 287 -8.28 27.22 0.38
C LEU A 287 -9.61 27.96 0.59
N ASN A 288 -9.54 29.17 1.14
CA ASN A 288 -10.69 30.02 1.47
C ASN A 288 -11.70 29.37 2.47
N ARG A 289 -11.28 28.36 3.22
CA ARG A 289 -12.07 27.80 4.33
C ARG A 289 -11.58 28.39 5.66
N SER A 290 -12.48 28.45 6.65
CA SER A 290 -12.08 28.80 8.02
C SER A 290 -11.21 27.70 8.62
N VAL A 291 -10.29 28.08 9.49
CA VAL A 291 -9.49 27.11 10.27
C VAL A 291 -10.47 26.28 11.13
N PRO A 292 -10.43 24.93 11.05
CA PRO A 292 -11.36 24.09 11.81
C PRO A 292 -11.19 24.22 13.32
N GLU A 293 -12.26 23.93 14.05
CA GLU A 293 -12.22 23.82 15.52
C GLU A 293 -11.20 22.76 15.96
N GLY A 294 -10.49 23.03 17.06
CA GLY A 294 -9.45 22.14 17.61
C GLY A 294 -8.03 22.45 17.11
N ILE A 295 -7.87 23.28 16.07
CA ILE A 295 -6.56 23.77 15.64
C ILE A 295 -6.12 24.94 16.55
N ARG A 296 -5.10 24.69 17.36
CA ARG A 296 -4.54 25.68 18.30
C ARG A 296 -3.28 26.38 17.80
N GLU A 297 -2.52 25.69 16.95
CA GLU A 297 -1.29 26.20 16.34
C GLU A 297 -1.58 26.87 14.99
N LYS A 298 -0.79 27.88 14.62
CA LYS A 298 -0.88 28.51 13.30
C LYS A 298 -0.15 27.67 12.25
N PHE A 299 -0.90 27.19 11.26
CA PHE A 299 -0.37 26.50 10.09
C PHE A 299 -0.47 27.41 8.86
N ASP A 300 0.66 27.70 8.22
CA ASP A 300 0.68 28.52 7.00
C ASP A 300 0.26 27.66 5.80
N LEU A 301 -0.93 27.94 5.26
CA LEU A 301 -1.50 27.23 4.11
C LEU A 301 -1.37 28.05 2.82
N PRO A 302 -0.43 27.72 1.92
CA PRO A 302 -0.43 28.26 0.58
C PRO A 302 -1.62 27.75 -0.24
N THR A 303 -1.93 28.41 -1.35
CA THR A 303 -3.00 27.99 -2.28
C THR A 303 -2.68 26.68 -3.01
N GLN A 304 -1.38 26.42 -3.21
CA GLN A 304 -0.85 25.21 -3.85
C GLN A 304 0.35 24.68 -3.07
N SER A 305 0.56 23.37 -3.14
CA SER A 305 1.68 22.73 -2.50
C SER A 305 3.00 22.95 -3.23
N LYS A 306 4.10 22.79 -2.51
CA LYS A 306 5.36 22.35 -3.13
C LYS A 306 5.16 21.01 -3.85
N PRO A 307 6.03 20.64 -4.81
CA PRO A 307 5.95 19.34 -5.45
C PRO A 307 5.89 18.21 -4.42
N ALA A 308 4.85 17.39 -4.52
CA ALA A 308 4.60 16.24 -3.67
C ALA A 308 4.18 15.05 -4.54
N LYS A 309 4.11 13.89 -3.90
CA LYS A 309 3.69 12.63 -4.53
C LYS A 309 2.66 11.98 -3.61
N MET A 310 1.64 11.37 -4.20
CA MET A 310 0.66 10.58 -3.46
C MET A 310 0.36 9.29 -4.20
N ILE A 311 0.08 8.22 -3.45
CA ILE A 311 -0.55 7.02 -4.00
C ILE A 311 -1.87 6.81 -3.29
N VAL A 312 -2.89 6.44 -4.05
CA VAL A 312 -4.20 6.04 -3.53
C VAL A 312 -4.46 4.61 -3.97
N LEU A 313 -4.59 3.71 -2.98
CA LEU A 313 -4.97 2.32 -3.15
C LEU A 313 -6.39 2.12 -2.60
N GLY A 314 -7.25 1.47 -3.39
CA GLY A 314 -8.64 1.15 -3.03
C GLY A 314 -8.78 -0.04 -2.08
N ASP A 315 -7.73 -0.39 -1.35
CA ASP A 315 -7.69 -1.49 -0.40
C ASP A 315 -6.76 -1.12 0.76
N GLY A 316 -7.28 -1.25 1.99
CA GLY A 316 -6.58 -1.02 3.24
C GLY A 316 -5.74 -2.20 3.75
N ASP A 317 -5.99 -3.42 3.30
CA ASP A 317 -5.28 -4.63 3.72
C ASP A 317 -3.95 -4.85 2.98
N VAL A 318 -3.66 -4.10 1.89
CA VAL A 318 -2.44 -4.26 1.08
C VAL A 318 -1.15 -4.27 1.90
N PHE A 319 -1.07 -3.47 2.96
CA PHE A 319 0.11 -3.38 3.82
C PHE A 319 -0.04 -4.07 5.18
N ARG A 320 -1.06 -4.90 5.33
CA ARG A 320 -1.37 -5.63 6.56
C ARG A 320 -0.76 -7.02 6.50
N ASN A 321 0.04 -7.37 7.51
CA ASN A 321 0.54 -8.74 7.63
C ASN A 321 -0.49 -9.66 8.29
N GLN A 322 -0.44 -10.95 7.96
CA GLN A 322 -1.19 -11.97 8.68
C GLN A 322 -0.60 -12.18 10.08
N VAL A 323 -1.44 -12.63 11.01
CA VAL A 323 -1.06 -12.92 12.40
C VAL A 323 -1.45 -14.36 12.72
N SER A 324 -0.55 -15.13 13.33
CA SER A 324 -0.80 -16.49 13.79
C SER A 324 -1.68 -16.52 15.05
N ALA A 325 -2.12 -17.73 15.44
CA ALA A 325 -2.99 -17.91 16.60
C ALA A 325 -2.32 -17.54 17.94
N ASP A 326 -0.99 -17.65 18.03
CA ASP A 326 -0.19 -17.22 19.18
C ASP A 326 0.17 -15.72 19.15
N GLY A 327 -0.31 -14.97 18.15
CA GLY A 327 -0.09 -13.54 18.01
C GLY A 327 1.18 -13.14 17.26
N SER A 328 1.97 -14.09 16.77
CA SER A 328 3.18 -13.78 16.00
C SER A 328 2.82 -13.24 14.59
N PRO A 329 3.49 -12.17 14.12
CA PRO A 329 3.28 -11.62 12.79
C PRO A 329 4.02 -12.45 11.72
N PHE A 330 3.35 -12.74 10.62
CA PHE A 330 3.99 -13.27 9.41
C PHE A 330 4.64 -12.13 8.59
N PRO A 331 5.56 -12.46 7.66
CA PRO A 331 6.06 -11.48 6.71
C PRO A 331 4.93 -10.83 5.89
N LEU A 332 5.02 -9.53 5.62
CA LEU A 332 4.10 -8.82 4.75
C LEU A 332 4.13 -9.43 3.34
N GLY A 333 2.95 -9.69 2.78
CA GLY A 333 2.80 -10.34 1.48
C GLY A 333 2.91 -11.86 1.51
N PHE A 334 3.26 -12.48 2.64
CA PHE A 334 3.22 -13.93 2.78
C PHE A 334 1.82 -14.43 3.10
N ASP A 335 1.34 -15.40 2.33
CA ASP A 335 0.10 -16.10 2.61
C ASP A 335 0.39 -17.44 3.30
N ARG A 336 0.05 -17.54 4.59
CA ARG A 336 0.32 -18.74 5.40
C ARG A 336 -0.40 -19.98 4.90
N TYR A 337 -1.48 -19.84 4.14
CA TYR A 337 -2.32 -20.97 3.73
C TYR A 337 -1.78 -21.62 2.46
N THR A 338 -1.44 -20.81 1.47
CA THR A 338 -0.86 -21.27 0.20
C THR A 338 0.67 -21.33 0.23
N GLN A 339 1.30 -20.80 1.28
CA GLN A 339 2.76 -20.63 1.41
C GLN A 339 3.37 -19.78 0.28
N GLN A 340 2.54 -18.95 -0.37
CA GLN A 340 2.94 -18.07 -1.45
C GLN A 340 3.38 -16.71 -0.92
N ASN A 341 4.29 -16.04 -1.64
CA ASN A 341 4.63 -14.64 -1.40
C ASN A 341 4.11 -13.77 -2.54
N PHE A 342 3.56 -12.62 -2.18
CA PHE A 342 3.11 -11.57 -3.08
C PHE A 342 4.01 -10.33 -2.95
N GLY A 343 3.98 -9.47 -3.96
CA GLY A 343 4.85 -8.30 -4.05
C GLY A 343 4.54 -7.17 -3.05
N ASN A 344 3.60 -7.35 -2.10
CA ASN A 344 3.13 -6.31 -1.17
C ASN A 344 4.26 -5.64 -0.36
N LYS A 345 5.21 -6.44 0.14
CA LYS A 345 6.39 -5.92 0.86
C LYS A 345 7.28 -5.08 -0.05
N ALA A 346 7.58 -5.60 -1.22
CA ALA A 346 8.39 -4.91 -2.22
C ALA A 346 7.69 -3.61 -2.68
N LEU A 347 6.38 -3.63 -2.90
CA LEU A 347 5.58 -2.45 -3.20
C LEU A 347 5.76 -1.34 -2.14
N LEU A 348 5.64 -1.68 -0.85
CA LEU A 348 5.81 -0.70 0.23
C LEU A 348 7.21 -0.06 0.20
N LEU A 349 8.25 -0.89 0.08
CA LEU A 349 9.63 -0.44 -0.05
C LEU A 349 9.79 0.49 -1.26
N ASN A 350 9.29 0.08 -2.44
CA ASN A 350 9.39 0.88 -3.66
C ASN A 350 8.70 2.23 -3.51
N ILE A 351 7.50 2.27 -2.93
CA ILE A 351 6.75 3.51 -2.76
C ILE A 351 7.53 4.48 -1.87
N VAL A 352 8.02 3.99 -0.73
CA VAL A 352 8.80 4.80 0.20
C VAL A 352 10.10 5.28 -0.44
N ASP A 353 10.81 4.40 -1.13
CA ASP A 353 12.02 4.74 -1.84
C ASP A 353 11.75 5.79 -2.92
N TYR A 354 10.66 5.63 -3.68
CA TYR A 354 10.25 6.51 -4.77
C TYR A 354 9.85 7.92 -4.28
N PHE A 355 9.29 8.00 -3.07
CA PHE A 355 8.81 9.25 -2.48
C PHE A 355 9.91 9.99 -1.71
N THR A 356 10.86 9.27 -1.13
CA THR A 356 11.87 9.87 -0.25
C THR A 356 13.20 10.11 -0.94
N ASN A 357 13.51 9.42 -2.04
CA ASN A 357 14.75 9.59 -2.79
C ASN A 357 14.58 10.52 -4.01
N GLU A 358 15.71 11.01 -4.52
CA GLU A 358 15.77 11.78 -5.76
C GLU A 358 15.66 10.87 -6.99
N ASP A 359 15.10 11.40 -8.07
CA ASP A 359 14.75 10.65 -9.28
C ASP A 359 15.92 9.86 -9.90
N ASN A 360 17.16 10.33 -9.73
CA ASN A 360 18.37 9.66 -10.23
C ASN A 360 18.65 8.30 -9.56
N LEU A 361 18.25 8.10 -8.29
CA LEU A 361 18.45 6.82 -7.59
C LEU A 361 17.47 5.75 -8.05
N ILE A 362 16.25 6.18 -8.41
CA ILE A 362 15.20 5.27 -8.88
C ILE A 362 15.57 4.73 -10.27
N ALA A 363 16.22 5.54 -11.12
CA ALA A 363 16.71 5.09 -12.42
C ALA A 363 17.70 3.92 -12.32
N LEU A 364 18.56 3.91 -11.29
CA LEU A 364 19.53 2.83 -11.07
C LEU A 364 18.86 1.50 -10.73
N ARG A 365 17.74 1.54 -10.00
CA ARG A 365 16.99 0.35 -9.62
C ARG A 365 16.27 -0.32 -10.80
N ASN A 366 15.89 0.48 -11.80
CA ASN A 366 15.11 0.02 -12.96
C ASN A 366 15.97 -0.53 -14.10
N LYS A 367 17.28 -0.60 -13.89
CA LYS A 367 18.27 -1.09 -14.85
C LYS A 367 18.25 -2.61 -14.86
N GLU A 368 17.93 -3.19 -16.01
CA GLU A 368 18.02 -4.65 -16.21
C GLU A 368 19.50 -5.06 -16.28
N VAL A 369 19.89 -6.01 -15.44
CA VAL A 369 21.22 -6.62 -15.47
C VAL A 369 21.04 -8.03 -16.01
N THR A 370 21.45 -8.27 -17.25
CA THR A 370 21.45 -9.64 -17.80
C THR A 370 22.49 -10.48 -17.06
N VAL A 371 22.04 -11.27 -16.08
CA VAL A 371 22.92 -12.21 -15.36
C VAL A 371 23.29 -13.34 -16.31
N ARG A 372 24.59 -13.49 -16.57
CA ARG A 372 25.09 -14.63 -17.35
C ARG A 372 25.28 -15.80 -16.39
N PRO A 373 24.73 -17.00 -16.70
CA PRO A 373 24.92 -18.16 -15.84
C PRO A 373 26.42 -18.47 -15.70
N LEU A 374 26.84 -18.77 -14.47
CA LEU A 374 28.17 -19.31 -14.21
C LEU A 374 28.28 -20.70 -14.84
N ASP A 375 29.42 -20.95 -15.51
CA ASP A 375 29.73 -22.24 -16.09
C ASP A 375 29.75 -23.30 -14.98
N LYS A 376 28.83 -24.28 -15.07
CA LYS A 376 28.65 -25.33 -14.05
C LYS A 376 29.73 -26.43 -14.13
N THR A 377 30.80 -26.22 -14.90
CA THR A 377 31.84 -27.23 -15.17
C THR A 377 33.23 -26.93 -14.59
N LEU A 378 33.35 -26.02 -13.62
CA LEU A 378 34.61 -25.77 -12.89
C LEU A 378 34.75 -26.58 -11.61
#